data_AF-A0AAE0LLK3-F1
#
_entry.id   AF-A0AAE0LLK3-F1
#
_cell.length_a   1.000
_cell.length_b   1.000
_cell.length_c   1.000
_cell.angle_alpha   90.00
_cell.angle_beta   90.00
_cell.angle_gamma   90.00
#
_symmetry.space_group_name_H-M   'P 1'
#
loop_
_entity.id
_entity.type
_entity.pdbx_description
1 polymer ?
#
loop_
_entity_poly.entity_id
_entity_poly.type
_entity_poly.pdbx_seq_one_letter_code
_entity_poly.pdbx_strand_id
1 'polypeptide(L)'
;MNWLLGSEDEYSDPQAIIEANKAIQSLVDERETLQKSLTQFHAQHEKLESRVSEMEAALALKDAELKKTDNALKAQGEGIEEGLKLATALQEASTNVISFLQTLKDSDCSGKETDVEKKLQAHRDAGILSDAEAGLALAIAKDGQAHLFQAWPAVGVQDDDKRRMAAQMTALEQSYPGGLSNYISNARTLLEDSRAGRNPLTGWVPSVPTGTTCPYGTEVFKKYELAGESEVGFAGFVLVAGGLGERLGFSGIKLNLPTEKATERKFLQLFIQSILSLQHLYNTRHSADRQLPLAIMTSDDTHSKTQ
;
A
#
# COMPACT_ATOMS: atom_id res chain seq x y z
N MET A 1 -67.37 63.44 -15.02
CA MET A 1 -67.99 64.31 -13.98
C MET A 1 -66.92 65.32 -13.62
N ASN A 2 -66.85 66.48 -14.27
CA ASN A 2 -67.76 67.62 -14.10
C ASN A 2 -67.91 68.03 -12.64
N TRP A 3 -66.89 68.73 -12.13
CA TRP A 3 -66.99 69.73 -11.08
C TRP A 3 -66.13 70.90 -11.61
N LEU A 4 -66.73 71.82 -12.39
CA LEU A 4 -67.26 73.12 -11.92
C LEU A 4 -66.17 73.89 -11.15
N LEU A 5 -65.51 74.87 -11.78
CA LEU A 5 -65.98 76.28 -11.78
C LEU A 5 -66.52 76.67 -10.39
N GLY A 6 -65.58 76.86 -9.46
CA GLY A 6 -65.77 77.68 -8.28
C GLY A 6 -65.06 79.01 -8.50
N SER A 7 -65.81 80.08 -8.34
CA SER A 7 -65.45 81.49 -8.44
C SER A 7 -64.15 81.89 -7.76
N GLU A 8 -63.42 82.83 -8.36
CA GLU A 8 -62.15 83.44 -7.91
C GLU A 8 -62.21 84.20 -6.56
N ASP A 9 -63.29 84.08 -5.79
CA ASP A 9 -63.54 84.89 -4.59
C ASP A 9 -63.87 84.07 -3.31
N GLU A 10 -63.52 82.78 -3.27
CA GLU A 10 -63.74 81.94 -2.06
C GLU A 10 -62.46 81.51 -1.33
N TYR A 11 -61.32 82.12 -1.65
CA TYR A 11 -60.07 81.98 -0.89
C TYR A 11 -59.55 83.35 -0.41
N SER A 12 -60.42 84.12 0.22
CA SER A 12 -60.08 85.40 0.88
C SER A 12 -60.03 85.30 2.40
N ASP A 13 -59.68 84.13 2.95
CA ASP A 13 -59.15 84.03 4.31
C ASP A 13 -57.67 83.59 4.26
N PRO A 14 -56.74 84.56 4.30
CA PRO A 14 -55.31 84.28 4.34
C PRO A 14 -54.93 83.33 5.48
N GLN A 15 -55.67 83.34 6.59
CA GLN A 15 -55.40 82.52 7.75
C GLN A 15 -55.72 81.04 7.48
N ALA A 16 -56.88 80.76 6.85
CA ALA A 16 -57.27 79.40 6.46
C ALA A 16 -56.30 78.79 5.44
N ILE A 17 -55.77 79.59 4.51
CA ILE A 17 -54.74 79.14 3.54
C ILE A 17 -53.42 78.82 4.26
N ILE A 18 -53.01 79.66 5.21
CA ILE A 18 -51.80 79.42 6.00
C ILE A 18 -51.94 78.16 6.86
N GLU A 19 -53.11 77.94 7.47
CA GLU A 19 -53.39 76.73 8.26
C GLU A 19 -53.45 75.47 7.40
N ALA A 20 -54.09 75.52 6.22
CA ALA A 20 -54.11 74.41 5.27
C ALA A 20 -52.70 74.09 4.77
N ASN A 21 -51.88 75.08 4.46
CA ASN A 21 -50.49 74.86 4.04
C ASN A 21 -49.62 74.29 5.17
N LYS A 22 -49.84 74.69 6.43
CA LYS A 22 -49.17 74.06 7.59
C LYS A 22 -49.60 72.60 7.75
N ALA A 23 -50.88 72.29 7.59
CA ALA A 23 -51.38 70.92 7.65
C ALA A 23 -50.81 70.05 6.52
N ILE A 24 -50.74 70.59 5.29
CA ILE A 24 -50.11 69.91 4.14
C ILE A 24 -48.63 69.66 4.41
N GLN A 25 -47.90 70.65 4.92
CA GLN A 25 -46.48 70.46 5.23
C GLN A 25 -46.27 69.39 6.32
N SER A 26 -47.10 69.38 7.36
CA SER A 26 -47.08 68.34 8.39
C SER A 26 -47.33 66.94 7.81
N LEU A 27 -48.27 66.80 6.88
CA LEU A 27 -48.55 65.52 6.20
C LEU A 27 -47.42 65.10 5.25
N VAL A 28 -46.74 66.06 4.61
CA VAL A 28 -45.56 65.81 3.79
C VAL A 28 -44.41 65.29 4.66
N ASP A 29 -44.16 65.93 5.80
CA ASP A 29 -43.12 65.52 6.75
C ASP A 29 -43.42 64.13 7.34
N GLU A 30 -44.68 63.84 7.66
CA GLU A 30 -45.15 62.53 8.13
C GLU A 30 -44.99 61.45 7.06
N ARG A 31 -45.35 61.76 5.80
CA ARG A 31 -45.16 60.86 4.66
C ARG A 31 -43.68 60.54 4.45
N GLU A 32 -42.79 61.53 4.52
CA GLU A 32 -41.35 61.30 4.41
C GLU A 32 -40.82 60.41 5.54
N THR A 33 -41.33 60.60 6.76
CA THR A 33 -40.97 59.78 7.93
C THR A 33 -41.42 58.33 7.74
N LEU A 34 -42.65 58.11 7.28
CA LEU A 34 -43.17 56.78 6.96
C LEU A 34 -42.39 56.12 5.81
N GLN A 35 -42.01 56.88 4.79
CA GLN A 35 -41.25 56.36 3.65
C GLN A 35 -39.83 55.92 4.05
N LYS A 36 -39.19 56.64 4.98
CA LYS A 36 -37.91 56.22 5.59
C LYS A 36 -38.09 54.94 6.40
N SER A 37 -39.12 54.85 7.24
CA SER A 37 -39.43 53.65 8.03
C SER A 37 -39.73 52.43 7.16
N LEU A 38 -40.47 52.59 6.06
CA LEU A 38 -40.76 51.52 5.11
C LEU A 38 -39.49 51.01 4.41
N THR A 39 -38.60 51.92 4.03
CA THR A 39 -37.31 51.56 3.44
C THR A 39 -36.45 50.76 4.42
N GLN A 40 -36.44 51.17 5.69
CA GLN A 40 -35.73 50.46 6.76
C GLN A 40 -36.34 49.08 7.02
N PHE A 41 -37.66 48.94 6.98
CA PHE A 41 -38.34 47.65 7.13
C PHE A 41 -38.03 46.69 5.98
N HIS A 42 -38.04 47.15 4.72
CA HIS A 42 -37.65 46.31 3.59
C HIS A 42 -36.20 45.82 3.71
N ALA A 43 -35.27 46.69 4.10
CA ALA A 43 -33.87 46.29 4.33
C ALA A 43 -33.74 45.25 5.46
N GLN A 44 -34.55 45.35 6.51
CA GLN A 44 -34.59 44.35 7.59
C GLN A 44 -35.20 43.02 7.13
N HIS A 45 -36.25 43.06 6.31
CA HIS A 45 -36.89 41.87 5.74
C HIS A 45 -35.94 41.09 4.83
N GLU A 46 -35.26 41.79 3.91
CA GLU A 46 -34.27 41.18 3.01
C GLU A 46 -33.13 40.50 3.79
N LYS A 47 -32.67 41.15 4.87
CA LYS A 47 -31.66 40.57 5.77
C LYS A 47 -32.18 39.34 6.52
N LEU A 48 -33.46 39.31 6.89
CA LEU A 48 -34.09 38.15 7.53
C LEU A 48 -34.25 36.99 6.54
N GLU A 49 -34.69 37.25 5.32
CA GLU A 49 -34.80 36.23 4.27
C GLU A 49 -33.44 35.59 3.95
N SER A 50 -32.38 36.40 3.86
CA SER A 50 -31.01 35.88 3.71
C SER A 50 -30.62 34.94 4.85
N ARG A 51 -30.93 35.31 6.11
CA ARG A 51 -30.62 34.48 7.28
C ARG A 51 -31.45 33.19 7.34
N VAL A 52 -32.71 33.24 6.91
CA VAL A 52 -33.57 32.05 6.81
C VAL A 52 -33.00 31.08 5.79
N SER A 53 -32.60 31.57 4.62
CA SER A 53 -31.96 30.75 3.58
C SER A 53 -30.66 30.10 4.07
N GLU A 54 -29.82 30.84 4.80
CA GLU A 54 -28.60 30.30 5.43
C GLU A 54 -28.92 29.21 6.47
N MET A 55 -29.96 29.39 7.30
CA MET A 55 -30.40 28.40 8.28
C MET A 55 -30.93 27.13 7.63
N GLU A 56 -31.71 27.24 6.56
CA GLU A 56 -32.23 26.10 5.80
C GLU A 56 -31.09 25.28 5.18
N ALA A 57 -30.08 25.95 4.61
CA ALA A 57 -28.88 25.29 4.09
C ALA A 57 -28.09 24.57 5.19
N ALA A 58 -27.94 25.19 6.37
CA ALA A 58 -27.27 24.58 7.51
C ALA A 58 -28.02 23.36 8.06
N LEU A 59 -29.36 23.41 8.08
CA LEU A 59 -30.21 22.30 8.52
C LEU A 59 -30.08 21.09 7.57
N ALA A 60 -30.09 21.33 6.26
CA ALA A 60 -29.92 20.29 5.25
C ALA A 60 -28.54 19.58 5.35
N LEU A 61 -27.49 20.34 5.67
CA LEU A 61 -26.16 19.81 5.95
C LEU A 61 -26.15 18.90 7.20
N LYS A 62 -26.81 19.34 8.27
CA LYS A 62 -26.92 18.55 9.52
C LYS A 62 -27.72 17.26 9.33
N ASP A 63 -28.80 17.29 8.55
CA ASP A 63 -29.56 16.08 8.23
C ASP A 63 -28.75 15.08 7.40
N ALA A 64 -27.91 15.57 6.48
CA ALA A 64 -27.00 14.71 5.73
C ALA A 64 -25.92 14.07 6.63
N GLU A 65 -25.37 14.82 7.59
CA GLU A 65 -24.43 14.30 8.59
C GLU A 65 -25.06 13.22 9.47
N LEU A 66 -26.30 13.45 9.95
CA LEU A 66 -27.06 12.49 10.76
C LEU A 66 -27.35 11.20 10.00
N LYS A 67 -27.77 11.29 8.74
CA LYS A 67 -27.96 10.10 7.89
C LYS A 67 -26.66 9.33 7.68
N LYS A 68 -25.54 10.03 7.51
CA LYS A 68 -24.22 9.39 7.37
C LYS A 68 -23.80 8.67 8.66
N THR A 69 -24.10 9.25 9.82
CA THR A 69 -23.80 8.62 11.12
C THR A 69 -24.73 7.44 11.42
N ASP A 70 -26.02 7.53 11.11
CA ASP A 70 -26.97 6.41 11.27
C ASP A 70 -26.59 5.21 10.39
N ASN A 71 -26.20 5.47 9.13
CA ASN A 71 -25.72 4.42 8.23
C ASN A 71 -24.40 3.80 8.72
N ALA A 72 -23.48 4.60 9.27
CA ALA A 72 -22.24 4.10 9.85
C ALA A 72 -22.47 3.23 11.09
N LEU A 73 -23.41 3.63 11.96
CA LEU A 73 -23.81 2.85 13.14
C LEU A 73 -24.47 1.53 12.75
N LYS A 74 -25.33 1.52 11.72
CA LYS A 74 -25.93 0.28 11.18
C LYS A 74 -24.87 -0.66 10.61
N ALA A 75 -23.94 -0.15 9.80
CA ALA A 75 -22.84 -0.94 9.26
C ALA A 75 -21.91 -1.50 10.35
N GLN A 76 -21.70 -0.73 11.44
CA GLN A 76 -20.94 -1.20 12.59
C GLN A 76 -21.68 -2.28 13.38
N GLY A 77 -23.01 -2.18 13.52
CA GLY A 77 -23.85 -3.21 14.14
C GLY A 77 -23.86 -4.53 13.35
N GLU A 78 -24.00 -4.44 12.02
CA GLU A 78 -23.91 -5.61 11.13
C GLU A 78 -22.51 -6.25 11.18
N GLY A 79 -21.45 -5.44 11.20
CA GLY A 79 -20.07 -5.92 11.35
C GLY A 79 -19.79 -6.57 12.70
N ILE A 80 -20.46 -6.14 13.79
CA ILE A 80 -20.37 -6.80 15.11
C ILE A 80 -21.09 -8.15 15.08
N GLU A 81 -22.26 -8.26 14.44
CA GLU A 81 -23.00 -9.53 14.34
C GLU A 81 -22.23 -10.55 13.47
N GLU A 82 -21.68 -10.10 12.35
CA GLU A 82 -20.85 -10.93 11.47
C GLU A 82 -19.53 -11.31 12.16
N GLY A 83 -18.92 -10.38 12.91
CA GLY A 83 -17.75 -10.65 13.74
C GLY A 83 -18.02 -11.67 14.84
N LEU A 84 -19.21 -11.68 15.45
CA LEU A 84 -19.59 -12.65 16.47
C LEU A 84 -19.83 -14.06 15.88
N LYS A 85 -20.41 -14.14 14.67
CA LYS A 85 -20.52 -15.39 13.90
C LYS A 85 -19.15 -15.94 13.53
N LEU A 86 -18.25 -15.06 13.06
CA LEU A 86 -16.88 -15.43 12.72
C LEU A 86 -16.09 -15.89 13.95
N ALA A 87 -16.24 -15.22 15.09
CA ALA A 87 -15.61 -15.59 16.35
C ALA A 87 -16.10 -16.95 16.86
N THR A 88 -17.41 -17.22 16.74
CA THR A 88 -18.00 -18.53 17.10
C THR A 88 -17.47 -19.64 16.19
N ALA A 89 -17.41 -19.40 14.87
CA ALA A 89 -16.83 -20.33 13.91
C ALA A 89 -15.33 -20.56 14.15
N LEU A 90 -14.58 -19.52 14.54
CA LEU A 90 -13.16 -19.63 14.92
C LEU A 90 -12.97 -20.43 16.21
N GLN A 91 -13.87 -20.30 17.17
CA GLN A 91 -13.87 -21.05 18.42
C GLN A 91 -14.12 -22.55 18.16
N GLU A 92 -15.09 -22.87 17.31
CA GLU A 92 -15.39 -24.24 16.87
C GLU A 92 -14.21 -24.84 16.07
N ALA A 93 -13.66 -24.08 15.11
CA ALA A 93 -12.48 -24.49 14.36
C ALA A 93 -11.26 -24.71 15.27
N SER A 94 -11.03 -23.83 16.25
CA SER A 94 -9.95 -24.01 17.23
C SER A 94 -10.15 -25.25 18.08
N THR A 95 -11.38 -25.55 18.49
CA THR A 95 -11.69 -26.76 19.27
C THR A 95 -11.40 -28.03 18.46
N ASN A 96 -11.74 -28.03 17.16
CA ASN A 96 -11.45 -29.14 16.25
C ASN A 96 -9.94 -29.28 15.96
N VAL A 97 -9.20 -28.17 15.86
CA VAL A 97 -7.75 -28.20 15.70
C VAL A 97 -7.06 -28.68 16.97
N ILE A 98 -7.53 -28.26 18.15
CA ILE A 98 -6.98 -28.72 19.44
C ILE A 98 -7.22 -30.22 19.63
N SER A 99 -8.41 -30.73 19.31
CA SER A 99 -8.70 -32.17 19.40
C SER A 99 -7.88 -32.99 18.40
N PHE A 100 -7.66 -32.46 17.19
CA PHE A 100 -6.76 -33.05 16.19
C PHE A 100 -5.29 -33.04 16.63
N LEU A 101 -4.82 -31.94 17.22
CA LEU A 101 -3.46 -31.83 17.77
C LEU A 101 -3.26 -32.72 19.00
N GLN A 102 -4.31 -32.94 19.81
CA GLN A 102 -4.29 -33.92 20.90
C GLN A 102 -4.18 -35.35 20.34
N THR A 103 -4.94 -35.70 19.30
CA THR A 103 -4.79 -37.00 18.63
C THR A 103 -3.42 -37.18 17.96
N LEU A 104 -2.81 -36.10 17.45
CA LEU A 104 -1.43 -36.14 16.95
C LEU A 104 -0.39 -36.25 18.06
N LYS A 105 -0.61 -35.63 19.23
CA LYS A 105 0.25 -35.78 20.42
C LYS A 105 0.16 -37.18 21.03
N ASP A 106 -1.03 -37.79 21.01
CA ASP A 106 -1.27 -39.15 21.49
C ASP A 106 -0.77 -40.21 20.49
N SER A 107 -0.50 -39.81 19.24
CA SER A 107 0.28 -40.61 18.29
C SER A 107 1.76 -40.54 18.68
N ASP A 108 2.16 -41.41 19.59
CA ASP A 108 3.53 -41.58 20.06
C ASP A 108 4.50 -41.72 18.85
N CYS A 109 5.19 -40.63 18.53
CA CYS A 109 6.13 -40.56 17.40
C CYS A 109 7.52 -41.08 17.78
N SER A 110 7.76 -41.40 19.05
CA SER A 110 9.07 -41.87 19.53
C SER A 110 9.51 -43.19 18.87
N GLY A 111 8.56 -44.06 18.51
CA GLY A 111 8.81 -45.30 17.77
C GLY A 111 9.16 -45.11 16.28
N LYS A 112 8.77 -43.98 15.66
CA LYS A 112 8.96 -43.74 14.21
C LYS A 112 10.34 -43.17 13.87
N GLU A 113 10.98 -42.50 14.82
CA GLU A 113 12.30 -41.88 14.63
C GLU A 113 13.40 -42.95 14.52
N THR A 114 13.28 -44.02 15.33
CA THR A 114 14.19 -45.18 15.26
C THR A 114 14.02 -46.02 13.98
N ASP A 115 12.86 -45.98 13.33
CA ASP A 115 12.62 -46.68 12.06
C ASP A 115 13.25 -45.94 10.87
N VAL A 116 13.19 -44.60 10.88
CA VAL A 116 13.86 -43.76 9.87
C VAL A 116 15.38 -43.91 9.95
N GLU A 117 15.96 -43.92 11.14
CA GLU A 117 17.40 -44.10 11.32
C GLU A 117 17.88 -45.44 10.74
N LYS A 118 17.18 -46.54 11.05
CA LYS A 118 17.47 -47.86 10.48
C LYS A 118 17.33 -47.88 8.96
N LYS A 119 16.29 -47.22 8.44
CA LYS A 119 16.05 -47.15 6.99
C LYS A 119 17.16 -46.38 6.28
N LEU A 120 17.57 -45.22 6.80
CA LEU A 120 18.68 -44.45 6.24
C LEU A 120 20.00 -45.22 6.32
N GLN A 121 20.24 -45.93 7.42
CA GLN A 121 21.42 -46.81 7.57
C GLN A 121 21.41 -47.93 6.52
N ALA A 122 20.26 -48.57 6.26
CA ALA A 122 20.17 -49.61 5.22
C ALA A 122 20.49 -49.07 3.80
N HIS A 123 20.08 -47.83 3.50
CA HIS A 123 20.39 -47.19 2.21
C HIS A 123 21.86 -46.77 2.10
N ARG A 124 22.47 -46.38 3.23
CA ARG A 124 23.91 -46.14 3.33
C ARG A 124 24.71 -47.43 3.10
N ASP A 125 24.35 -48.51 3.80
CA ASP A 125 25.04 -49.81 3.70
C ASP A 125 24.95 -50.40 2.29
N ALA A 126 23.86 -50.11 1.57
CA ALA A 126 23.67 -50.49 0.18
C ALA A 126 24.38 -49.56 -0.84
N GLY A 127 25.08 -48.51 -0.40
CA GLY A 127 25.76 -47.55 -1.27
C GLY A 127 24.82 -46.64 -2.08
N ILE A 128 23.56 -46.49 -1.64
CA ILE A 128 22.60 -45.54 -2.21
C ILE A 128 22.90 -44.13 -1.72
N LEU A 129 23.24 -44.01 -0.43
CA LEU A 129 23.71 -42.77 0.20
C LEU A 129 25.17 -42.91 0.63
N SER A 130 25.94 -41.84 0.51
CA SER A 130 27.23 -41.70 1.19
C SER A 130 27.04 -41.49 2.70
N ASP A 131 28.13 -41.67 3.46
CA ASP A 131 28.15 -41.39 4.91
C ASP A 131 27.70 -39.96 5.24
N ALA A 132 28.14 -38.99 4.43
CA ALA A 132 27.77 -37.59 4.60
C ALA A 132 26.28 -37.35 4.29
N GLU A 133 25.75 -37.92 3.20
CA GLU A 133 24.34 -37.78 2.83
C GLU A 133 23.40 -38.46 3.84
N ALA A 134 23.76 -39.65 4.32
CA ALA A 134 23.01 -40.35 5.36
C ALA A 134 23.05 -39.59 6.69
N GLY A 135 24.21 -39.03 7.06
CA GLY A 135 24.35 -38.16 8.23
C GLY A 135 23.51 -36.90 8.15
N LEU A 136 23.50 -36.23 6.98
CA LEU A 136 22.68 -35.05 6.73
C LEU A 136 21.19 -35.38 6.79
N ALA A 137 20.76 -36.47 6.14
CA ALA A 137 19.37 -36.93 6.19
C ALA A 137 18.92 -37.23 7.62
N LEU A 138 19.78 -37.86 8.43
CA LEU A 138 19.49 -38.14 9.84
C LEU A 138 19.42 -36.85 10.67
N ALA A 139 20.29 -35.87 10.43
CA ALA A 139 20.23 -34.57 11.11
C ALA A 139 18.91 -33.85 10.82
N ILE A 140 18.53 -33.77 9.53
CA ILE A 140 17.26 -33.20 9.08
C ILE A 140 16.06 -33.94 9.69
N ALA A 141 16.12 -35.28 9.77
CA ALA A 141 15.09 -36.08 10.41
C ALA A 141 14.90 -35.72 11.90
N LYS A 142 16.02 -35.60 12.64
CA LYS A 142 16.05 -35.17 14.06
C LYS A 142 15.58 -33.74 14.25
N ASP A 143 15.75 -32.89 13.24
CA ASP A 143 15.14 -31.55 13.20
C ASP A 143 13.64 -31.58 12.91
N GLY A 144 12.96 -32.72 13.06
CA GLY A 144 11.51 -32.86 12.91
C GLY A 144 11.04 -33.04 11.47
N GLN A 145 11.95 -33.33 10.53
CA GLN A 145 11.62 -33.57 9.12
C GLN A 145 11.66 -35.07 8.76
N ALA A 146 11.48 -35.96 9.74
CA ALA A 146 11.50 -37.41 9.52
C ALA A 146 10.51 -37.89 8.44
N HIS A 147 9.40 -37.16 8.24
CA HIS A 147 8.38 -37.47 7.23
C HIS A 147 8.93 -37.53 5.80
N LEU A 148 10.04 -36.85 5.51
CA LEU A 148 10.73 -36.90 4.22
C LEU A 148 11.26 -38.30 3.87
N PHE A 149 11.55 -39.11 4.89
CA PHE A 149 12.21 -40.41 4.77
C PHE A 149 11.31 -41.59 5.16
N GLN A 150 10.23 -41.33 5.91
CA GLN A 150 9.31 -42.39 6.39
C GLN A 150 8.77 -43.27 5.26
N ALA A 151 8.36 -42.68 4.15
CA ALA A 151 7.79 -43.39 3.01
C ALA A 151 8.84 -43.87 1.98
N TRP A 152 10.14 -43.77 2.28
CA TRP A 152 11.15 -44.26 1.35
C TRP A 152 10.97 -45.77 1.10
N PRO A 153 10.93 -46.19 -0.18
CA PRO A 153 10.83 -47.59 -0.53
C PRO A 153 12.12 -48.32 -0.19
N ALA A 154 12.07 -49.65 -0.18
CA ALA A 154 13.25 -50.48 0.06
C ALA A 154 14.38 -50.20 -0.95
N VAL A 155 15.60 -50.57 -0.59
CA VAL A 155 16.76 -50.55 -1.48
C VAL A 155 16.45 -51.33 -2.76
N GLY A 156 16.87 -50.83 -3.92
CA GLY A 156 16.58 -51.39 -5.23
C GLY A 156 15.32 -50.85 -5.89
N VAL A 157 14.54 -50.01 -5.18
CA VAL A 157 13.31 -49.38 -5.70
C VAL A 157 13.47 -47.87 -5.68
N GLN A 158 13.35 -47.23 -6.86
CA GLN A 158 13.47 -45.78 -7.03
C GLN A 158 14.78 -45.18 -6.46
N ASP A 159 15.87 -45.93 -6.51
CA ASP A 159 17.15 -45.48 -5.94
C ASP A 159 17.70 -44.23 -6.64
N ASP A 160 17.43 -44.06 -7.95
CA ASP A 160 17.80 -42.84 -8.67
C ASP A 160 17.08 -41.61 -8.10
N ASP A 161 15.84 -41.74 -7.64
CA ASP A 161 15.08 -40.65 -7.03
C ASP A 161 15.67 -40.28 -5.66
N LYS A 162 16.07 -41.29 -4.89
CA LYS A 162 16.75 -41.10 -3.60
C LYS A 162 18.10 -40.40 -3.79
N ARG A 163 18.89 -40.78 -4.80
CA ARG A 163 20.15 -40.11 -5.15
C ARG A 163 19.94 -38.67 -5.59
N ARG A 164 18.89 -38.38 -6.39
CA ARG A 164 18.55 -37.00 -6.76
C ARG A 164 18.17 -36.16 -5.54
N MET A 165 17.37 -36.71 -4.63
CA MET A 165 17.02 -36.03 -3.38
C MET A 165 18.25 -35.78 -2.50
N ALA A 166 19.16 -36.76 -2.37
CA ALA A 166 20.40 -36.60 -1.63
C ALA A 166 21.28 -35.48 -2.21
N ALA A 167 21.47 -35.45 -3.53
CA ALA A 167 22.20 -34.39 -4.21
C ALA A 167 21.57 -33.01 -3.98
N GLN A 168 20.23 -32.91 -4.01
CA GLN A 168 19.53 -31.66 -3.70
C GLN A 168 19.76 -31.22 -2.25
N MET A 169 19.67 -32.14 -1.28
CA MET A 169 19.96 -31.83 0.12
C MET A 169 21.40 -31.33 0.30
N THR A 170 22.37 -31.96 -0.33
CA THR A 170 23.78 -31.54 -0.27
C THR A 170 23.99 -30.16 -0.90
N ALA A 171 23.36 -29.87 -2.03
CA ALA A 171 23.44 -28.55 -2.66
C ALA A 171 22.84 -27.46 -1.74
N LEU A 172 21.69 -27.74 -1.11
CA LEU A 172 21.05 -26.82 -0.18
C LEU A 172 21.91 -26.60 1.08
N GLU A 173 22.47 -27.67 1.63
CA GLU A 173 23.38 -27.64 2.78
C GLU A 173 24.57 -26.68 2.56
N GLN A 174 25.10 -26.65 1.34
CA GLN A 174 26.22 -25.78 0.99
C GLN A 174 25.79 -24.33 0.66
N SER A 175 24.58 -24.15 0.13
CA SER A 175 24.10 -22.85 -0.35
C SER A 175 23.58 -21.93 0.77
N TYR A 176 23.14 -22.50 1.90
CA TYR A 176 22.56 -21.75 3.00
C TYR A 176 23.55 -21.58 4.16
N PRO A 177 23.75 -20.36 4.69
CA PRO A 177 24.63 -20.16 5.85
C PRO A 177 24.19 -21.01 7.05
N GLY A 178 25.04 -21.95 7.47
CA GLY A 178 24.76 -22.89 8.55
C GLY A 178 23.93 -24.11 8.15
N GLY A 179 23.68 -24.32 6.86
CA GLY A 179 23.04 -25.52 6.34
C GLY A 179 21.54 -25.62 6.61
N LEU A 180 20.97 -26.78 6.28
CA LEU A 180 19.53 -27.06 6.36
C LEU A 180 19.01 -27.06 7.79
N SER A 181 19.79 -27.54 8.76
CA SER A 181 19.42 -27.47 10.19
C SER A 181 19.24 -26.02 10.65
N ASN A 182 20.15 -25.12 10.23
CA ASN A 182 20.03 -23.70 10.56
C ASN A 182 18.84 -23.05 9.83
N TYR A 183 18.59 -23.44 8.57
CA TYR A 183 17.40 -23.01 7.83
C TYR A 183 16.10 -23.36 8.58
N ILE A 184 15.97 -24.60 9.06
CA ILE A 184 14.81 -25.07 9.82
C ILE A 184 14.68 -24.31 11.15
N SER A 185 15.79 -24.12 11.87
CA SER A 185 15.82 -23.35 13.12
C SER A 185 15.40 -21.90 12.93
N ASN A 186 15.93 -21.23 11.90
CA ASN A 186 15.55 -19.86 11.56
C ASN A 186 14.07 -19.76 11.18
N ALA A 187 13.56 -20.70 10.39
CA ALA A 187 12.14 -20.73 10.02
C ALA A 187 11.23 -20.84 11.26
N ARG A 188 11.58 -21.70 12.23
CA ARG A 188 10.83 -21.81 13.50
C ARG A 188 10.82 -20.49 14.27
N THR A 189 11.98 -19.84 14.37
CA THR A 189 12.10 -18.54 15.04
C THR A 189 11.26 -17.48 14.34
N LEU A 190 11.33 -17.37 13.01
CA LEU A 190 10.56 -16.40 12.23
C LEU A 190 9.04 -16.64 12.34
N LEU A 191 8.61 -17.90 12.35
CA LEU A 191 7.19 -18.25 12.54
C LEU A 191 6.70 -17.88 13.94
N GLU A 192 7.51 -18.14 14.96
CA GLU A 192 7.19 -17.77 16.35
C GLU A 192 7.20 -16.24 16.53
N ASP A 193 8.16 -15.53 15.93
CA ASP A 193 8.21 -14.07 15.89
C ASP A 193 6.94 -13.49 15.25
N SER A 194 6.54 -14.05 14.11
CA SER A 194 5.32 -13.66 13.41
C SER A 194 4.08 -13.94 14.25
N ARG A 195 4.00 -15.11 14.91
CA ARG A 195 2.88 -15.49 15.79
C ARG A 195 2.78 -14.56 16.99
N ALA A 196 3.92 -14.20 17.57
CA ALA A 196 4.01 -13.30 18.72
C ALA A 196 3.86 -11.82 18.34
N GLY A 197 3.72 -11.48 17.05
CA GLY A 197 3.65 -10.11 16.56
C GLY A 197 4.92 -9.30 16.83
N ARG A 198 6.08 -9.97 16.97
CA ARG A 198 7.35 -9.30 17.20
C ARG A 198 7.75 -8.52 15.95
N ASN A 199 7.76 -7.19 16.07
CA ASN A 199 8.30 -6.33 15.03
C ASN A 199 9.75 -5.94 15.41
N PRO A 200 10.78 -6.35 14.64
CA PRO A 200 12.17 -5.99 14.92
C PRO A 200 12.42 -4.49 14.84
N LEU A 201 11.51 -3.73 14.20
CA LEU A 201 11.56 -2.29 14.07
C LEU A 201 10.71 -1.57 15.12
N THR A 202 10.28 -2.24 16.19
CA THR A 202 9.55 -1.59 17.29
C THR A 202 10.39 -0.45 17.88
N GLY A 203 9.77 0.72 18.06
CA GLY A 203 10.46 1.94 18.53
C GLY A 203 11.15 2.75 17.42
N TRP A 204 11.22 2.22 16.20
CA TRP A 204 11.65 2.99 15.04
C TRP A 204 10.45 3.67 14.41
N VAL A 205 10.57 4.97 14.18
CA VAL A 205 9.55 5.75 13.47
C VAL A 205 10.10 6.07 12.08
N PRO A 206 9.42 5.65 10.99
CA PRO A 206 9.84 6.04 9.66
C PRO A 206 9.74 7.55 9.54
N SER A 207 10.85 8.20 9.18
CA SER A 207 10.87 9.61 8.84
C SER A 207 11.07 9.75 7.33
N VAL A 208 10.35 10.70 6.74
CA VAL A 208 10.63 11.09 5.35
C VAL A 208 11.97 11.83 5.37
N PRO A 209 12.98 11.38 4.62
CA PRO A 209 14.25 12.09 4.55
C PRO A 209 14.03 13.52 4.07
N THR A 210 14.77 14.47 4.64
CA THR A 210 14.74 15.86 4.18
C THR A 210 15.34 15.94 2.78
N GLY A 211 14.49 15.93 1.76
CA GLY A 211 14.86 16.12 0.37
C GLY A 211 14.73 17.58 -0.07
N THR A 212 15.38 17.93 -1.17
CA THR A 212 15.15 19.20 -1.87
C THR A 212 14.53 18.92 -3.22
N THR A 213 13.38 19.54 -3.52
CA THR A 213 12.82 19.49 -4.88
C THR A 213 13.77 20.22 -5.83
N CYS A 214 14.21 19.53 -6.88
CA CYS A 214 15.10 20.08 -7.89
C CYS A 214 14.36 20.15 -9.23
N PRO A 215 13.59 21.22 -9.52
CA PRO A 215 12.87 21.33 -10.78
C PRO A 215 13.85 21.33 -11.95
N TYR A 216 13.49 20.60 -13.01
CA TYR A 216 14.31 20.48 -14.21
C TYR A 216 14.72 21.84 -14.78
N GLY A 217 15.99 21.95 -15.18
CA GLY A 217 16.53 23.17 -15.81
C GLY A 217 16.92 24.30 -14.84
N THR A 218 16.60 24.20 -13.55
CA THR A 218 17.01 25.18 -12.54
C THR A 218 18.51 25.10 -12.22
N GLU A 219 19.06 26.15 -11.62
CA GLU A 219 20.47 26.14 -11.16
C GLU A 219 20.73 25.07 -10.11
N VAL A 220 19.76 24.78 -9.24
CA VAL A 220 19.86 23.70 -8.26
C VAL A 220 19.92 22.33 -8.95
N PHE A 221 19.09 22.11 -9.97
CA PHE A 221 19.15 20.90 -10.79
C PHE A 221 20.50 20.74 -11.48
N LYS A 222 20.99 21.77 -12.18
CA LYS A 222 22.29 21.75 -12.85
C LYS A 222 23.46 21.50 -11.89
N LYS A 223 23.41 22.12 -10.71
CA LYS A 223 24.41 21.92 -9.65
C LYS A 223 24.51 20.44 -9.26
N TYR A 224 23.39 19.78 -9.03
CA TYR A 224 23.40 18.36 -8.63
C TYR A 224 23.70 17.41 -9.79
N GLU A 225 23.25 17.70 -11.01
CA GLU A 225 23.64 16.96 -12.21
C GLU A 225 25.15 16.99 -12.41
N LEU A 226 25.79 18.15 -12.28
CA LEU A 226 27.25 18.28 -12.39
C LEU A 226 27.98 17.49 -11.29
N ALA A 227 27.47 17.54 -10.06
CA ALA A 227 28.05 16.78 -8.95
C ALA A 227 27.88 15.26 -9.14
N GLY A 228 26.73 14.81 -9.64
CA GLY A 228 26.49 13.39 -9.95
C GLY A 228 27.37 12.90 -11.10
N GLU A 229 27.50 13.71 -12.14
CA GLU A 229 28.36 13.43 -13.28
C GLU A 229 29.83 13.22 -12.85
N SER A 230 30.38 14.08 -11.98
CA SER A 230 31.77 13.92 -11.53
C SER A 230 32.03 12.63 -10.74
N GLU A 231 30.98 12.05 -10.15
CA GLU A 231 31.06 10.85 -9.31
C GLU A 231 30.65 9.56 -10.04
N VAL A 232 29.91 9.65 -11.15
CA VAL A 232 29.33 8.47 -11.81
C VAL A 232 30.38 7.48 -12.29
N GLY A 233 31.59 7.95 -12.60
CA GLY A 233 32.75 7.12 -12.96
C GLY A 233 33.20 6.12 -11.89
N PHE A 234 32.72 6.29 -10.65
CA PHE A 234 33.01 5.43 -9.50
C PHE A 234 31.78 4.66 -9.00
N ALA A 235 30.65 4.77 -9.70
CA ALA A 235 29.41 4.10 -9.33
C ALA A 235 29.33 2.68 -9.91
N GLY A 236 28.79 1.76 -9.14
CA GLY A 236 28.32 0.46 -9.62
C GLY A 236 26.81 0.40 -9.69
N PHE A 237 26.29 -0.24 -10.71
CA PHE A 237 24.86 -0.39 -10.96
C PHE A 237 24.42 -1.81 -10.63
N VAL A 238 23.31 -1.94 -9.93
CA VAL A 238 22.73 -3.24 -9.57
C VAL A 238 21.27 -3.27 -10.00
N LEU A 239 20.92 -4.26 -10.82
CA LEU A 239 19.56 -4.50 -11.29
C LEU A 239 19.03 -5.81 -10.70
N VAL A 240 17.98 -5.72 -9.87
CA VAL A 240 17.35 -6.89 -9.25
C VAL A 240 16.21 -7.39 -10.14
N ALA A 241 16.42 -8.53 -10.81
CA ALA A 241 15.64 -9.01 -11.95
C ALA A 241 15.17 -10.48 -11.82
N GLY A 242 14.93 -10.96 -10.60
CA GLY A 242 14.50 -12.35 -10.35
C GLY A 242 13.00 -12.63 -10.58
N GLY A 243 12.20 -11.63 -10.96
CA GLY A 243 10.74 -11.76 -11.02
C GLY A 243 10.17 -11.96 -12.43
N LEU A 244 9.24 -12.90 -12.57
CA LEU A 244 8.36 -13.04 -13.74
C LEU A 244 7.24 -11.99 -13.76
N GLY A 245 6.70 -11.72 -14.94
CA GLY A 245 5.61 -10.76 -15.18
C GLY A 245 4.20 -11.31 -14.99
N GLU A 246 4.02 -12.50 -14.40
CA GLU A 246 2.74 -13.23 -14.44
C GLU A 246 1.58 -12.47 -13.81
N ARG A 247 1.84 -11.79 -12.68
CA ARG A 247 0.82 -10.93 -12.02
C ARG A 247 0.38 -9.73 -12.88
N LEU A 248 1.16 -9.39 -13.91
CA LEU A 248 0.86 -8.35 -14.89
C LEU A 248 0.23 -8.92 -16.17
N GLY A 249 -0.06 -10.22 -16.21
CA GLY A 249 -0.54 -10.91 -17.41
C GLY A 249 0.54 -11.12 -18.47
N PHE A 250 1.82 -11.08 -18.09
CA PHE A 250 2.95 -11.23 -19.01
C PHE A 250 3.78 -12.47 -18.69
N SER A 251 3.93 -13.39 -19.63
CA SER A 251 4.64 -14.67 -19.46
C SER A 251 6.17 -14.58 -19.54
N GLY A 252 6.70 -13.41 -19.87
CA GLY A 252 8.14 -13.16 -19.93
C GLY A 252 8.73 -12.59 -18.63
N ILE A 253 10.04 -12.32 -18.67
CA ILE A 253 10.73 -11.58 -17.60
C ILE A 253 10.27 -10.12 -17.61
N LYS A 254 10.10 -9.49 -16.43
CA LYS A 254 9.63 -8.10 -16.35
C LYS A 254 10.49 -7.13 -17.16
N LEU A 255 11.78 -7.40 -17.26
CA LEU A 255 12.71 -6.56 -18.01
C LEU A 255 12.49 -6.55 -19.53
N ASN A 256 11.73 -7.53 -20.05
CA ASN A 256 11.36 -7.62 -21.45
C ASN A 256 10.07 -6.85 -21.77
N LEU A 257 9.40 -6.28 -20.76
CA LEU A 257 8.27 -5.39 -20.98
C LEU A 257 8.76 -4.10 -21.68
N PRO A 258 7.97 -3.58 -22.63
CA PRO A 258 8.24 -2.27 -23.19
C PRO A 258 7.98 -1.18 -22.14
N THR A 259 8.84 -0.17 -22.08
CA THR A 259 8.71 1.00 -21.20
C THR A 259 7.60 1.92 -21.66
N GLU A 260 7.33 1.93 -22.96
CA GLU A 260 6.29 2.72 -23.63
C GLU A 260 5.95 2.07 -24.98
N LYS A 261 4.90 2.55 -25.66
CA LYS A 261 4.36 1.91 -26.87
C LYS A 261 4.81 2.51 -28.20
N ALA A 262 5.40 3.69 -28.20
CA ALA A 262 5.87 4.34 -29.41
C ALA A 262 7.17 3.72 -29.94
N THR A 263 8.14 3.41 -29.07
CA THR A 263 9.41 2.78 -29.47
C THR A 263 9.52 1.32 -29.07
N GLU A 264 8.60 0.84 -28.21
CA GLU A 264 8.58 -0.51 -27.65
C GLU A 264 9.90 -0.93 -27.01
N ARG A 265 10.67 0.06 -26.55
CA ARG A 265 11.96 -0.16 -25.92
C ARG A 265 11.78 -0.92 -24.62
N LYS A 266 12.57 -1.97 -24.44
CA LYS A 266 12.48 -2.82 -23.24
C LYS A 266 13.13 -2.14 -22.03
N PHE A 267 12.66 -2.45 -20.82
CA PHE A 267 13.30 -1.96 -19.59
C PHE A 267 14.80 -2.31 -19.52
N LEU A 268 15.19 -3.54 -19.87
CA LEU A 268 16.61 -3.92 -19.90
C LEU A 268 17.43 -3.00 -20.82
N GLN A 269 16.89 -2.73 -22.00
CA GLN A 269 17.52 -1.85 -22.98
C GLN A 269 17.57 -0.40 -22.47
N LEU A 270 16.51 0.08 -21.79
CA LEU A 270 16.51 1.38 -21.15
C LEU A 270 17.69 1.50 -20.17
N PHE A 271 17.79 0.59 -19.21
CA PHE A 271 18.83 0.65 -18.19
C PHE A 271 20.24 0.56 -18.77
N ILE A 272 20.51 -0.40 -19.65
CA ILE A 272 21.86 -0.59 -20.22
C ILE A 272 22.30 0.66 -21.00
N GLN A 273 21.46 1.20 -21.90
CA GLN A 273 21.93 2.36 -22.66
C GLN A 273 21.99 3.63 -21.80
N SER A 274 21.20 3.75 -20.74
CA SER A 274 21.38 4.86 -19.77
C SER A 274 22.74 4.79 -19.10
N ILE A 275 23.16 3.60 -18.65
CA ILE A 275 24.49 3.39 -18.05
C ILE A 275 25.59 3.67 -19.08
N LEU A 276 25.46 3.17 -20.31
CA LEU A 276 26.43 3.45 -21.38
C LEU A 276 26.49 4.95 -21.73
N SER A 277 25.37 5.66 -21.66
CA SER A 277 25.33 7.11 -21.90
C SER A 277 26.05 7.86 -20.79
N LEU A 278 25.87 7.47 -19.53
CA LEU A 278 26.61 8.02 -18.39
C LEU A 278 28.11 7.73 -18.50
N GLN A 279 28.49 6.51 -18.89
CA GLN A 279 29.87 6.13 -19.13
C GLN A 279 30.50 7.00 -20.23
N HIS A 280 29.80 7.16 -21.36
CA HIS A 280 30.27 7.99 -22.46
C HIS A 280 30.42 9.46 -22.04
N LEU A 281 29.43 9.98 -21.30
CA LEU A 281 29.46 11.34 -20.77
C LEU A 281 30.70 11.58 -19.88
N TYR A 282 30.91 10.70 -18.89
CA TYR A 282 32.04 10.78 -17.97
C TYR A 282 33.37 10.68 -18.71
N ASN A 283 33.55 9.66 -19.55
CA ASN A 283 34.80 9.43 -20.28
C ASN A 283 35.15 10.62 -21.20
N THR A 284 34.15 11.20 -21.85
CA THR A 284 34.34 12.36 -22.73
C THR A 284 34.73 13.61 -21.94
N ARG A 285 34.03 13.91 -20.84
CA ARG A 285 34.28 15.15 -20.06
C ARG A 285 35.55 15.09 -19.23
N HIS A 286 35.92 13.90 -18.76
CA HIS A 286 37.10 13.70 -17.92
C HIS A 286 38.32 13.15 -18.67
N SER A 287 38.23 12.95 -20.00
CA SER A 287 39.27 12.29 -20.80
C SER A 287 39.73 10.97 -20.16
N ALA A 288 38.76 10.18 -19.70
CA ALA A 288 38.97 8.95 -18.96
C ALA A 288 38.54 7.74 -19.79
N ASP A 289 38.95 6.54 -19.35
CA ASP A 289 38.51 5.27 -19.90
C ASP A 289 37.95 4.38 -18.77
N ARG A 290 36.77 4.75 -18.27
CA ARG A 290 36.04 3.98 -17.26
C ARG A 290 35.05 3.03 -17.92
N GLN A 291 34.93 1.85 -17.33
CA GLN A 291 33.81 0.94 -17.54
C GLN A 291 32.94 0.95 -16.29
N LEU A 292 31.66 1.28 -16.45
CA LEU A 292 30.72 1.29 -15.34
C LEU A 292 30.19 -0.14 -15.11
N PRO A 293 30.42 -0.74 -13.93
CA PRO A 293 30.00 -2.12 -13.69
C PRO A 293 28.47 -2.19 -13.52
N LEU A 294 27.87 -3.22 -14.12
CA LEU A 294 26.47 -3.58 -13.96
C LEU A 294 26.35 -5.04 -13.48
N ALA A 295 25.76 -5.23 -12.31
CA ALA A 295 25.37 -6.54 -11.81
C ALA A 295 23.86 -6.75 -12.02
N ILE A 296 23.46 -7.88 -12.60
CA ILE A 296 22.05 -8.25 -12.76
C ILE A 296 21.78 -9.50 -11.93
N MET A 297 20.94 -9.37 -10.89
CA MET A 297 20.52 -10.49 -10.06
C MET A 297 19.33 -11.19 -10.71
N THR A 298 19.50 -12.43 -11.14
CA THR A 298 18.45 -13.27 -11.75
C THR A 298 17.98 -14.36 -10.78
N SER A 299 16.97 -15.12 -11.17
CA SER A 299 16.56 -16.40 -10.56
C SER A 299 16.63 -17.52 -11.60
N ASP A 300 16.40 -18.77 -11.21
CA ASP A 300 16.32 -19.91 -12.13
C ASP A 300 15.29 -19.65 -13.26
N ASP A 301 14.19 -18.96 -12.93
CA ASP A 301 13.13 -18.64 -13.90
C ASP A 301 13.50 -17.53 -14.90
N THR A 302 14.45 -16.65 -14.53
CA THR A 302 14.79 -15.47 -15.32
C THR A 302 16.17 -15.51 -15.94
N HIS A 303 17.08 -16.37 -15.48
CA HIS A 303 18.49 -16.37 -15.88
C HIS A 303 18.68 -16.57 -17.39
N SER A 304 18.22 -17.71 -17.93
CA SER A 304 18.38 -18.03 -19.37
C SER A 304 17.62 -17.09 -20.30
N LYS A 305 16.55 -16.45 -19.80
CA LYS A 305 15.79 -15.45 -20.58
C LYS A 305 16.45 -14.06 -20.55
N THR A 306 17.37 -13.85 -19.61
CA THR A 306 18.12 -12.60 -19.44
C THR A 306 19.42 -12.60 -20.24
N GLN A 307 20.06 -13.78 -20.42
CA GLN A 307 21.20 -13.97 -21.34
C GLN A 307 20.78 -13.80 -22.79
#